data_AF-A0A5N6PGI4-F1
#
_entry.id   AF-A0A5N6PGI4-F1
#
_cell.length_a   1.000
_cell.length_b   1.000
_cell.length_c   1.000
_cell.angle_alpha   90.00
_cell.angle_beta   90.00
_cell.angle_gamma   90.00
#
_symmetry.space_group_name_H-M   'P 1'
#
loop_
_entity.id
_entity.type
_entity.pdbx_description
1 polymer ?
#
loop_
_entity_poly.entity_id
_entity_poly.type
_entity_poly.pdbx_seq_one_letter_code
_entity_poly.pdbx_strand_id
1 'polypeptide(L)'
;MCSSSTTSVPVVPLEPGLGDLPESVVSSVLVYLNPQDICRLASLNRAFRRASSAEFVWESKLPKNYELLLSRVFDRNEFTSRVCKKEIYARLCKPSSIDGGTKKVWLDKETGKTCMLISSNGLAITGIDDRRYWSWISTEESRFRSVAYLQQTWWFEVDGEVEFPFPCGTYTLYFRLQLGRSGKRFGRRVCNSEHVHGWDIKPVKFQLSTSNDMKA
;
A
#
# COMPACT_ATOMS: atom_id res chain seq x y z
N MET A 1 -53.12 54.62 -24.37
CA MET A 1 -51.78 54.56 -23.76
C MET A 1 -51.82 53.50 -22.67
N CYS A 2 -51.39 52.28 -22.97
CA CYS A 2 -51.33 51.19 -21.99
C CYS A 2 -49.94 51.23 -21.36
N SER A 3 -49.87 51.59 -20.08
CA SER A 3 -48.63 51.62 -19.31
C SER A 3 -48.34 50.22 -18.80
N SER A 4 -47.38 49.53 -19.43
CA SER A 4 -46.84 48.27 -18.93
C SER A 4 -45.94 48.54 -17.72
N SER A 5 -46.44 48.23 -16.53
CA SER A 5 -45.65 48.21 -15.31
C SER A 5 -44.75 46.97 -15.29
N THR A 6 -43.46 47.17 -15.54
CA THR A 6 -42.42 46.15 -15.41
C THR A 6 -42.17 45.88 -13.92
N THR A 7 -42.71 44.78 -13.41
CA THR A 7 -42.40 44.28 -12.07
C THR A 7 -40.96 43.78 -12.06
N SER A 8 -40.05 44.54 -11.43
CA SER A 8 -38.68 44.10 -11.19
C SER A 8 -38.70 42.94 -10.18
N VAL A 9 -38.38 41.73 -10.65
CA VAL A 9 -38.14 40.58 -9.77
C VAL A 9 -36.94 40.91 -8.87
N PRO A 10 -37.03 40.79 -7.54
CA PRO A 10 -35.89 41.01 -6.67
C PRO A 10 -34.82 39.95 -6.95
N VAL A 11 -33.63 40.39 -7.34
CA VAL A 11 -32.45 39.54 -7.50
C VAL A 11 -32.05 39.07 -6.10
N VAL A 12 -32.43 37.85 -5.74
CA VAL A 12 -31.93 37.20 -4.52
C VAL A 12 -30.42 36.99 -4.69
N PRO A 13 -29.56 37.46 -3.78
CA PRO A 13 -28.13 37.18 -3.84
C PRO A 13 -27.94 35.67 -3.85
N LEU A 14 -27.21 35.14 -4.82
CA LEU A 14 -26.84 33.73 -4.85
C LEU A 14 -26.09 33.42 -3.55
N GLU A 15 -26.62 32.53 -2.70
CA GLU A 15 -25.89 32.15 -1.49
C GLU A 15 -24.54 31.53 -1.89
N PRO A 16 -23.42 32.00 -1.34
CA PRO A 16 -22.11 31.51 -1.71
C PRO A 16 -22.01 30.03 -1.36
N GLY A 17 -21.74 29.21 -2.37
CA GLY A 17 -21.58 27.79 -2.24
C GLY A 17 -20.13 27.40 -1.96
N LEU A 18 -19.92 26.13 -1.61
CA LEU A 18 -18.59 25.56 -1.40
C LEU A 18 -17.68 25.64 -2.65
N GLY A 19 -18.28 25.84 -3.83
CA GLY A 19 -17.57 26.03 -5.10
C GLY A 19 -17.01 27.44 -5.31
N ASP A 20 -17.41 28.42 -4.49
CA ASP A 20 -16.99 29.82 -4.61
C ASP A 20 -15.74 30.13 -3.75
N LEU A 21 -15.28 29.16 -2.96
CA LEU A 21 -14.07 29.30 -2.14
C LEU A 21 -12.80 29.39 -3.01
N PRO A 22 -11.86 30.30 -2.69
CA PRO A 22 -10.57 30.35 -3.37
C PRO A 22 -9.80 29.02 -3.25
N GLU A 23 -9.14 28.62 -4.34
CA GLU A 23 -8.38 27.36 -4.40
C GLU A 23 -7.30 27.28 -3.32
N SER A 24 -6.70 28.41 -2.94
CA SER A 24 -5.73 28.51 -1.85
C SER A 24 -6.33 28.13 -0.50
N VAL A 25 -7.53 28.58 -0.19
CA VAL A 25 -8.23 28.26 1.08
C VAL A 25 -8.58 26.78 1.12
N VAL A 26 -9.16 26.26 0.04
CA VAL A 26 -9.53 24.84 -0.03
C VAL A 26 -8.29 23.95 0.09
N SER A 27 -7.21 24.28 -0.64
CA SER A 27 -5.98 23.49 -0.61
C SER A 27 -5.29 23.51 0.77
N SER A 28 -5.35 24.62 1.52
CA SER A 28 -4.89 24.66 2.92
C SER A 28 -5.65 23.67 3.82
N VAL A 29 -6.95 23.47 3.59
CA VAL A 29 -7.74 22.47 4.33
C VAL A 29 -7.40 21.05 3.89
N LEU A 30 -7.24 20.82 2.57
CA LEU A 30 -6.94 19.50 2.02
C LEU A 30 -5.63 18.90 2.56
N VAL A 31 -4.64 19.72 2.94
CA VAL A 31 -3.39 19.27 3.58
C VAL A 31 -3.64 18.46 4.85
N TYR A 32 -4.75 18.66 5.56
CA TYR A 32 -5.04 17.94 6.81
C TYR A 32 -5.85 16.64 6.60
N LEU A 33 -6.28 16.35 5.37
CA LEU A 33 -7.10 15.18 5.06
C LEU A 33 -6.25 14.00 4.57
N ASN A 34 -6.74 12.78 4.70
CA ASN A 34 -6.08 11.64 4.08
C ASN A 34 -6.21 11.69 2.53
N PRO A 35 -5.33 11.02 1.78
CA PRO A 35 -5.35 11.05 0.31
C PRO A 35 -6.66 10.54 -0.31
N GLN A 36 -7.35 9.59 0.33
CA GLN A 36 -8.63 9.09 -0.16
C GLN A 36 -9.73 10.16 -0.09
N ASP A 37 -9.80 10.89 1.01
CA ASP A 37 -10.76 11.97 1.21
C ASP A 37 -10.47 13.16 0.29
N ILE A 38 -9.19 13.48 0.05
CA ILE A 38 -8.80 14.45 -0.98
C ILE A 38 -9.36 14.03 -2.35
N CYS A 39 -9.22 12.76 -2.73
CA CYS A 39 -9.74 12.26 -4.01
C CYS A 39 -11.28 12.31 -4.08
N ARG A 40 -11.97 11.97 -2.97
CA ARG A 40 -13.43 12.07 -2.88
C ARG A 40 -13.90 13.51 -3.03
N LEU A 41 -13.29 14.45 -2.30
CA LEU A 41 -13.64 15.86 -2.37
C LEU A 41 -13.35 16.47 -3.75
N ALA A 42 -12.27 16.06 -4.40
CA ALA A 42 -11.94 16.49 -5.76
C ALA A 42 -13.01 16.14 -6.81
N SER A 43 -13.87 15.15 -6.52
CA SER A 43 -14.98 14.76 -7.39
C SER A 43 -16.22 15.66 -7.25
N LEU A 44 -16.35 16.38 -6.12
CA LEU A 44 -17.57 17.12 -5.79
C LEU A 44 -17.78 18.39 -6.62
N ASN A 45 -16.74 19.19 -6.84
CA ASN A 45 -16.83 20.40 -7.65
C ASN A 45 -15.47 20.84 -8.23
N ARG A 46 -15.49 21.88 -9.09
CA ARG A 46 -14.29 22.38 -9.79
C ARG A 46 -13.25 23.01 -8.86
N ALA A 47 -13.67 23.74 -7.83
CA ALA A 47 -12.75 24.38 -6.87
C ALA A 47 -11.95 23.32 -6.11
N PHE A 48 -12.62 22.30 -5.57
CA PHE A 48 -11.95 21.17 -4.90
C PHE A 48 -11.08 20.37 -5.85
N ARG A 49 -11.54 20.15 -7.09
CA ARG A 49 -10.74 19.45 -8.11
C ARG A 49 -9.41 20.16 -8.35
N ARG A 50 -9.42 21.48 -8.54
CA ARG A 50 -8.22 22.26 -8.79
C ARG A 50 -7.34 22.38 -7.55
N ALA A 51 -7.93 22.67 -6.39
CA ALA A 51 -7.22 22.73 -5.11
C ALA A 51 -6.53 21.38 -4.79
N SER A 52 -7.16 20.26 -5.10
CA SER A 52 -6.58 18.93 -4.92
C SER A 52 -5.38 18.63 -5.81
N SER A 53 -5.09 19.46 -6.81
CA SER A 53 -3.94 19.28 -7.70
C SER A 53 -2.73 20.13 -7.28
N ALA A 54 -2.82 20.87 -6.18
CA ALA A 54 -1.71 21.67 -5.68
C ALA A 54 -0.55 20.78 -5.18
N GLU A 55 0.68 21.13 -5.56
CA GLU A 55 1.88 20.31 -5.27
C GLU A 55 2.11 20.12 -3.77
N PHE A 56 1.94 21.18 -2.97
CA PHE A 56 2.16 21.13 -1.52
C PHE A 56 1.18 20.20 -0.80
N VAL A 57 -0.04 20.01 -1.35
CA VAL A 57 -1.01 19.07 -0.79
C VAL A 57 -0.43 17.66 -0.86
N TRP A 58 0.09 17.24 -2.00
CA TRP A 58 0.64 15.88 -2.17
C TRP A 58 2.04 15.72 -1.62
N GLU A 59 2.83 16.79 -1.56
CA GLU A 59 4.08 16.83 -0.81
C GLU A 59 3.87 16.43 0.65
N SER A 60 2.82 16.97 1.30
CA SER A 60 2.50 16.64 2.69
C SER A 60 2.09 15.17 2.89
N LYS A 61 1.75 14.45 1.82
CA LYS A 61 1.34 13.02 1.84
C LYS A 61 2.47 12.08 1.47
N LEU A 62 3.56 12.58 0.90
CA LEU A 62 4.72 11.79 0.55
C LEU A 62 5.63 11.62 1.79
N PRO A 63 6.28 10.45 1.96
CA PRO A 63 7.32 10.32 2.96
C PRO A 63 8.47 11.29 2.69
N LYS A 64 9.14 11.79 3.75
CA LYS A 64 10.24 12.75 3.61
C LYS A 64 11.38 12.27 2.71
N ASN A 65 11.60 10.96 2.65
CA ASN A 65 12.64 10.31 1.84
C ASN A 65 12.08 9.72 0.54
N TYR A 66 10.96 10.23 0.01
CA TYR A 66 10.33 9.69 -1.21
C TYR A 66 11.29 9.65 -2.41
N GLU A 67 12.25 10.56 -2.52
CA GLU A 67 13.26 10.55 -3.59
C GLU A 67 14.15 9.31 -3.55
N LEU A 68 14.55 8.87 -2.34
CA LEU A 68 15.28 7.62 -2.16
C LEU A 68 14.40 6.42 -2.51
N LEU A 69 13.12 6.44 -2.10
CA LEU A 69 12.15 5.40 -2.47
C LEU A 69 12.01 5.30 -3.99
N LEU A 70 11.89 6.43 -4.69
CA LEU A 70 11.81 6.47 -6.13
C LEU A 70 13.05 5.84 -6.77
N SER A 71 14.24 6.21 -6.31
CA SER A 71 15.50 5.67 -6.84
C SER A 71 15.68 4.16 -6.59
N ARG A 72 15.05 3.61 -5.55
CA ARG A 72 15.12 2.19 -5.21
C ARG A 72 14.06 1.37 -5.95
N VAL A 73 12.92 1.98 -6.27
CA VAL A 73 11.74 1.29 -6.80
C VAL A 73 11.63 1.37 -8.31
N PHE A 74 12.09 2.47 -8.90
CA PHE A 74 11.92 2.76 -10.32
C PHE A 74 13.26 3.05 -10.98
N ASP A 75 13.41 2.68 -12.24
CA ASP A 75 14.59 3.02 -13.03
C ASP A 75 14.61 4.53 -13.31
N ARG A 76 15.81 5.13 -13.33
CA ARG A 76 15.99 6.57 -13.57
C ARG A 76 15.33 7.07 -14.87
N ASN A 77 15.14 6.17 -15.84
CA ASN A 77 14.53 6.47 -17.13
C ASN A 77 12.99 6.53 -17.10
N GLU A 78 12.33 6.12 -16.02
CA GLU A 78 10.86 6.18 -15.90
C GLU A 78 10.32 7.57 -15.51
N PHE A 79 11.21 8.47 -15.07
CA PHE A 79 10.90 9.85 -14.69
C PHE A 79 11.57 10.85 -15.65
N THR A 80 11.24 10.76 -16.94
CA THR A 80 11.81 11.61 -18.00
C THR A 80 11.14 12.99 -18.16
N SER A 81 10.28 13.41 -17.22
CA SER A 81 9.75 14.78 -17.19
C SER A 81 9.20 15.11 -15.79
N ARG A 82 8.85 16.38 -15.55
CA ARG A 82 8.39 16.95 -14.27
C ARG A 82 7.06 16.36 -13.81
N VAL A 83 7.07 15.11 -13.36
CA VAL A 83 5.91 14.41 -12.79
C VAL A 83 5.48 15.15 -11.53
N CYS A 84 4.21 15.54 -11.45
CA CYS A 84 3.63 16.22 -10.29
C CYS A 84 3.64 15.30 -9.06
N LYS A 85 3.70 15.86 -7.84
CA LYS A 85 3.77 15.06 -6.59
C LYS A 85 2.56 14.14 -6.40
N LYS A 86 1.40 14.53 -6.92
CA LYS A 86 0.20 13.69 -6.99
C LYS A 86 0.44 12.39 -7.76
N GLU A 87 1.08 12.49 -8.92
CA GLU A 87 1.36 11.33 -9.75
C GLU A 87 2.47 10.47 -9.16
N ILE A 88 3.49 11.08 -8.55
CA ILE A 88 4.51 10.36 -7.76
C ILE A 88 3.83 9.52 -6.67
N TYR A 89 2.95 10.13 -5.88
CA TYR A 89 2.19 9.43 -4.84
C TYR A 89 1.35 8.28 -5.42
N ALA A 90 0.64 8.53 -6.52
CA ALA A 90 -0.19 7.51 -7.18
C ALA A 90 0.63 6.33 -7.72
N ARG A 91 1.84 6.58 -8.25
CA ARG A 91 2.77 5.54 -8.70
C ARG A 91 3.31 4.74 -7.52
N LEU A 92 3.77 5.40 -6.46
CA LEU A 92 4.27 4.74 -5.25
C LEU A 92 3.19 3.93 -4.52
N CYS A 93 1.91 4.27 -4.64
CA CYS A 93 0.80 3.47 -4.13
C CYS A 93 0.58 2.14 -4.88
N LYS A 94 1.15 1.98 -6.07
CA LYS A 94 1.10 0.72 -6.81
C LYS A 94 2.24 -0.18 -6.31
N PRO A 95 1.96 -1.45 -5.95
CA PRO A 95 3.00 -2.38 -5.55
C PRO A 95 4.01 -2.64 -6.66
N SER A 96 5.24 -2.22 -6.40
CA SER A 96 6.39 -2.42 -7.28
C SER A 96 7.26 -3.55 -6.76
N SER A 97 7.78 -4.36 -7.67
CA SER A 97 8.67 -5.48 -7.35
C SER A 97 10.11 -5.00 -7.28
N ILE A 98 10.85 -5.39 -6.23
CA ILE A 98 12.29 -5.11 -6.09
C ILE A 98 13.03 -6.43 -5.79
N ASP A 99 14.36 -6.38 -5.76
CA ASP A 99 15.25 -7.51 -5.42
C ASP A 99 14.91 -8.79 -6.19
N GLY A 100 14.90 -8.70 -7.52
CA GLY A 100 14.58 -9.83 -8.40
C GLY A 100 13.11 -10.31 -8.30
N GLY A 101 12.22 -9.48 -7.76
CA GLY A 101 10.80 -9.81 -7.58
C GLY A 101 10.48 -10.58 -6.30
N THR A 102 11.46 -10.75 -5.43
CA THR A 102 11.27 -11.42 -4.14
C THR A 102 10.62 -10.52 -3.09
N LYS A 103 10.71 -9.20 -3.27
CA LYS A 103 10.08 -8.20 -2.39
C LYS A 103 9.15 -7.30 -3.19
N LYS A 104 8.11 -6.79 -2.53
CA LYS A 104 7.18 -5.79 -3.08
C LYS A 104 7.04 -4.61 -2.14
N VAL A 105 7.09 -3.39 -2.67
CA VAL A 105 7.00 -2.14 -1.90
C VAL A 105 5.90 -1.26 -2.46
N TRP A 106 5.17 -0.57 -1.58
CA TRP A 106 4.19 0.45 -1.94
C TRP A 106 3.95 1.44 -0.80
N LEU A 107 3.27 2.55 -1.07
CA LEU A 107 2.66 3.39 -0.04
C LEU A 107 1.23 2.96 0.23
N ASP A 108 0.88 2.82 1.50
CA ASP A 108 -0.51 2.69 1.91
C ASP A 108 -1.31 3.91 1.44
N LYS A 109 -2.44 3.66 0.77
CA LYS A 109 -3.22 4.70 0.06
C LYS A 109 -3.91 5.69 0.99
N GLU A 110 -4.10 5.31 2.25
CA GLU A 110 -4.79 6.13 3.24
C GLU A 110 -3.79 6.89 4.11
N THR A 111 -2.74 6.21 4.56
CA THR A 111 -1.77 6.78 5.49
C THR A 111 -0.54 7.37 4.82
N GLY A 112 -0.27 7.03 3.55
CA GLY A 112 0.96 7.42 2.85
C GLY A 112 2.22 6.76 3.41
N LYS A 113 2.09 5.77 4.31
CA LYS A 113 3.21 5.08 4.94
C LYS A 113 3.76 4.00 4.01
N THR A 114 5.07 3.78 4.07
CA THR A 114 5.75 2.75 3.29
C THR A 114 5.43 1.35 3.83
N CYS A 115 5.05 0.46 2.92
CA CYS A 115 4.76 -0.94 3.18
C CYS A 115 5.67 -1.84 2.35
N MET A 116 6.02 -3.01 2.88
CA MET A 116 6.80 -4.02 2.17
C MET A 116 6.22 -5.42 2.41
N LEU A 117 6.36 -6.29 1.41
CA LEU A 117 6.20 -7.73 1.55
C LEU A 117 7.45 -8.44 1.03
N ILE A 118 7.79 -9.56 1.67
CA ILE A 118 8.84 -10.47 1.25
C ILE A 118 8.18 -11.81 0.95
N SER A 119 8.49 -12.38 -0.20
CA SER A 119 8.02 -13.70 -0.61
C SER A 119 8.87 -14.79 0.04
N SER A 120 8.37 -16.03 0.06
CA SER A 120 9.18 -17.17 0.48
C SER A 120 10.42 -17.39 -0.40
N ASN A 121 10.46 -16.88 -1.63
CA ASN A 121 11.66 -16.90 -2.48
C ASN A 121 12.75 -15.92 -2.02
N GLY A 122 12.38 -14.92 -1.22
CA GLY A 122 13.30 -13.93 -0.66
C GLY A 122 13.75 -14.25 0.77
N LEU A 123 13.44 -15.46 1.25
CA LEU A 123 13.75 -15.93 2.60
C LEU A 123 14.64 -17.17 2.49
N ALA A 124 15.57 -17.32 3.43
CA ALA A 124 16.31 -18.55 3.63
C ALA A 124 15.45 -19.49 4.48
N ILE A 125 15.09 -20.64 3.92
CA ILE A 125 14.21 -21.61 4.58
C ILE A 125 14.95 -22.95 4.69
N THR A 126 14.96 -23.56 5.87
CA THR A 126 15.66 -24.83 6.11
C THR A 126 15.23 -25.92 5.12
N GLY A 127 16.19 -26.41 4.35
CA GLY A 127 15.97 -27.54 3.43
C GLY A 127 15.00 -27.26 2.28
N ILE A 128 14.78 -25.99 1.91
CA ILE A 128 13.81 -25.59 0.87
C ILE A 128 14.00 -26.29 -0.49
N ASP A 129 15.22 -26.72 -0.79
CA ASP A 129 15.56 -27.45 -2.01
C ASP A 129 15.20 -28.95 -1.96
N ASP A 130 14.92 -29.49 -0.76
CA ASP A 130 14.52 -30.88 -0.58
C ASP A 130 13.06 -31.10 -0.97
N ARG A 131 12.87 -31.53 -2.22
CA ARG A 131 11.56 -31.83 -2.81
C ARG A 131 10.80 -32.96 -2.13
N ARG A 132 11.43 -33.71 -1.20
CA ARG A 132 10.73 -34.70 -0.37
C ARG A 132 9.83 -34.04 0.67
N TYR A 133 10.20 -32.85 1.13
CA TYR A 133 9.47 -32.13 2.18
C TYR A 133 8.80 -30.85 1.66
N TRP A 134 9.42 -30.19 0.68
CA TRP A 134 8.96 -28.91 0.16
C TRP A 134 8.41 -29.02 -1.27
N SER A 135 7.39 -28.21 -1.54
CA SER A 135 6.83 -28.04 -2.88
C SER A 135 6.43 -26.59 -3.12
N TRP A 136 6.51 -26.15 -4.37
CA TRP A 136 6.07 -24.82 -4.77
C TRP A 136 4.65 -24.89 -5.31
N ILE A 137 3.74 -24.15 -4.68
CA ILE A 137 2.32 -24.15 -5.06
C ILE A 137 1.97 -22.80 -5.67
N SER A 138 1.45 -22.81 -6.89
CA SER A 138 0.88 -21.61 -7.48
C SER A 138 -0.44 -21.26 -6.79
N THR A 139 -0.59 -20.01 -6.38
CA THR A 139 -1.74 -19.56 -5.61
C THR A 139 -2.06 -18.09 -5.85
N GLU A 140 -3.35 -17.77 -5.95
CA GLU A 140 -3.86 -16.40 -6.01
C GLU A 140 -3.87 -15.75 -4.61
N GLU A 141 -3.61 -16.52 -3.55
CA GLU A 141 -3.63 -16.03 -2.17
C GLU A 141 -2.39 -15.21 -1.80
N SER A 142 -1.30 -15.43 -2.55
CA SER A 142 -0.05 -14.69 -2.41
C SER A 142 0.04 -13.59 -3.47
N ARG A 143 0.53 -12.42 -3.07
CA ARG A 143 0.85 -11.33 -4.00
C ARG A 143 1.98 -11.70 -4.97
N PHE A 144 2.69 -12.80 -4.72
CA PHE A 144 3.79 -13.33 -5.55
C PHE A 144 3.38 -14.52 -6.41
N ARG A 145 2.10 -14.92 -6.41
CA ARG A 145 1.53 -16.03 -7.21
C ARG A 145 2.09 -17.43 -6.90
N SER A 146 3.03 -17.54 -5.98
CA SER A 146 3.65 -18.79 -5.51
C SER A 146 3.88 -18.73 -4.00
N VAL A 147 3.84 -19.90 -3.36
CA VAL A 147 4.19 -20.12 -1.95
C VAL A 147 5.02 -21.39 -1.80
N ALA A 148 5.95 -21.38 -0.85
CA ALA A 148 6.61 -22.60 -0.37
C ALA A 148 5.65 -23.37 0.54
N TYR A 149 5.31 -24.60 0.15
CA TYR A 149 4.43 -25.49 0.92
C TYR A 149 5.24 -26.64 1.49
N LEU A 150 5.20 -26.73 2.82
CA LEU A 150 5.80 -27.80 3.59
C LEU A 150 4.81 -28.96 3.75
N GLN A 151 5.22 -30.16 3.38
CA GLN A 151 4.43 -31.38 3.56
C GLN A 151 4.55 -31.90 5.00
N GLN A 152 5.79 -32.10 5.47
CA GLN A 152 6.07 -32.62 6.80
C GLN A 152 7.51 -32.30 7.20
N THR A 153 7.72 -31.86 8.44
CA THR A 153 9.06 -31.79 9.08
C THR A 153 8.89 -31.76 10.61
N TRP A 154 9.97 -32.07 11.33
CA TRP A 154 10.05 -31.95 12.78
C TRP A 154 10.41 -30.55 13.31
N TRP A 155 11.09 -29.74 12.49
CA TRP A 155 11.47 -28.35 12.74
C TRP A 155 11.96 -27.72 11.43
N PHE A 156 11.87 -26.40 11.34
CA PHE A 156 12.52 -25.59 10.32
C PHE A 156 12.69 -24.16 10.83
N GLU A 157 13.62 -23.44 10.23
CA GLU A 157 13.89 -22.03 10.47
C GLU A 157 13.66 -21.25 9.19
N VAL A 158 13.25 -19.98 9.34
CA VAL A 158 13.02 -19.06 8.23
C VAL A 158 13.68 -17.74 8.57
N ASP A 159 14.73 -17.42 7.81
CA ASP A 159 15.49 -16.20 7.96
C ASP A 159 15.27 -15.27 6.78
N GLY A 160 15.33 -13.97 7.03
CA GLY A 160 15.18 -12.95 6.02
C GLY A 160 15.88 -11.67 6.42
N GLU A 161 16.39 -10.95 5.43
CA GLU A 161 17.05 -9.67 5.62
C GLU A 161 16.30 -8.57 4.89
N VAL A 162 16.21 -7.41 5.55
CA VAL A 162 15.51 -6.24 5.04
C VAL A 162 16.44 -5.05 5.03
N GLU A 163 17.07 -4.81 3.87
CA GLU A 163 17.80 -3.58 3.61
C GLU A 163 16.96 -2.66 2.71
N PHE A 164 16.30 -1.68 3.31
CA PHE A 164 15.45 -0.75 2.58
C PHE A 164 15.36 0.60 3.30
N PRO A 165 15.33 1.74 2.58
CA PRO A 165 15.25 3.07 3.19
C PRO A 165 13.84 3.36 3.72
N PHE A 166 13.43 2.66 4.77
CA PHE A 166 12.18 2.96 5.46
C PHE A 166 12.23 4.36 6.08
N PRO A 167 11.24 5.22 5.82
CA PRO A 167 11.12 6.49 6.53
C PRO A 167 11.06 6.26 8.04
N CYS A 168 11.58 7.21 8.83
CA CYS A 168 11.53 7.14 10.28
C CYS A 168 10.07 6.99 10.76
N GLY A 169 9.81 6.01 11.64
CA GLY A 169 8.47 5.80 12.18
C GLY A 169 8.31 4.45 12.88
N THR A 170 7.10 4.20 13.35
CA THR A 170 6.71 2.92 13.94
C THR A 170 6.17 2.00 12.85
N TYR A 171 6.71 0.78 12.81
CA TYR A 171 6.30 -0.27 11.88
C TYR A 171 5.74 -1.45 12.65
N THR A 172 4.81 -2.16 12.01
CA THR A 172 4.33 -3.44 12.51
C THR A 172 4.80 -4.54 11.57
N LEU A 173 5.42 -5.57 12.15
CA LEU A 173 5.86 -6.75 11.44
C LEU A 173 4.80 -7.85 11.55
N TYR A 174 4.52 -8.52 10.44
CA TYR A 174 3.60 -9.65 10.39
C TYR A 174 4.27 -10.84 9.72
N PHE A 175 4.17 -12.00 10.36
CA PHE A 175 4.51 -13.28 9.75
C PHE A 175 3.23 -13.94 9.24
N ARG A 176 3.14 -14.11 7.93
CA ARG A 176 1.96 -14.71 7.31
C ARG A 176 2.22 -16.17 6.98
N LEU A 177 1.73 -17.04 7.85
CA LEU A 177 1.75 -18.49 7.65
C LEU A 177 0.35 -18.97 7.25
N GLN A 178 0.32 -19.99 6.40
CA GLN A 178 -0.91 -20.66 6.04
C GLN A 178 -0.81 -22.11 6.50
N LEU A 179 -1.77 -22.52 7.34
CA LEU A 179 -1.90 -23.89 7.78
C LEU A 179 -2.94 -24.61 6.92
N GLY A 180 -2.58 -25.78 6.44
CA GLY A 180 -3.44 -26.59 5.57
C GLY A 180 -3.38 -26.16 4.11
N ARG A 181 -4.04 -26.94 3.27
CA ARG A 181 -3.98 -26.78 1.82
C ARG A 181 -5.17 -25.97 1.32
N SER A 182 -4.90 -24.88 0.61
CA SER A 182 -5.95 -24.14 -0.09
C SER A 182 -6.51 -24.93 -1.26
N GLY A 183 -7.83 -24.87 -1.43
CA GLY A 183 -8.55 -25.41 -2.57
C GLY A 183 -9.74 -24.54 -2.94
N LYS A 184 -10.39 -24.89 -4.05
CA LYS A 184 -11.66 -24.30 -4.49
C LYS A 184 -12.72 -25.41 -4.50
N ARG A 185 -13.84 -25.19 -3.81
CA ARG A 185 -15.01 -26.08 -3.85
C ARG A 185 -16.23 -25.25 -4.26
N PHE A 186 -16.88 -25.61 -5.36
CA PHE A 186 -18.00 -24.85 -5.94
C PHE A 186 -17.69 -23.34 -6.13
N GLY A 187 -16.47 -23.02 -6.59
CA GLY A 187 -16.02 -21.63 -6.78
C GLY A 187 -15.73 -20.87 -5.49
N ARG A 188 -16.01 -21.44 -4.31
CA ARG A 188 -15.67 -20.86 -3.01
C ARG A 188 -14.32 -21.36 -2.54
N ARG A 189 -13.58 -20.49 -1.85
CA ARG A 189 -12.31 -20.85 -1.20
C ARG A 189 -12.59 -21.80 -0.04
N VAL A 190 -11.80 -22.86 0.06
CA VAL A 190 -11.81 -23.80 1.19
C VAL A 190 -10.37 -24.06 1.60
N CYS A 191 -10.11 -24.20 2.90
CA CYS A 191 -8.84 -24.69 3.42
C CYS A 191 -9.06 -26.08 4.01
N ASN A 192 -8.29 -27.07 3.57
CA ASN A 192 -8.28 -28.39 4.20
C ASN A 192 -7.17 -28.42 5.27
N SER A 193 -7.58 -28.53 6.54
CA SER A 193 -6.70 -28.64 7.70
C SER A 193 -6.56 -30.05 8.26
N GLU A 194 -7.10 -31.08 7.61
CA GLU A 194 -7.09 -32.48 8.09
C GLU A 194 -5.68 -33.00 8.36
N HIS A 195 -4.69 -32.51 7.61
CA HIS A 195 -3.29 -32.92 7.70
C HIS A 195 -2.40 -31.91 8.46
N VAL A 196 -3.00 -30.95 9.19
CA VAL A 196 -2.24 -30.01 10.02
C VAL A 196 -2.05 -30.62 11.39
N HIS A 197 -0.82 -31.01 11.69
CA HIS A 197 -0.44 -31.62 12.96
C HIS A 197 0.82 -30.96 13.52
N GLY A 198 0.94 -30.94 14.84
CA GLY A 198 2.17 -30.55 15.54
C GLY A 198 2.42 -29.04 15.65
N TRP A 199 1.62 -28.21 14.98
CA TRP A 199 1.72 -26.74 15.05
C TRP A 199 1.47 -26.20 16.47
N ASP A 200 0.69 -26.92 17.26
CA ASP A 200 0.30 -26.61 18.64
C ASP A 200 1.22 -27.22 19.70
N ILE A 201 2.19 -28.08 19.32
CA ILE A 201 3.03 -28.83 20.26
C ILE A 201 4.22 -28.00 20.76
N LYS A 202 4.95 -27.36 19.85
CA LYS A 202 6.12 -26.53 20.18
C LYS A 202 5.83 -25.07 19.87
N PRO A 203 6.25 -24.14 20.76
CA PRO A 203 6.02 -22.73 20.52
C PRO A 203 6.79 -22.27 19.30
N VAL A 204 6.08 -21.66 18.35
CA VAL A 204 6.67 -20.94 17.23
C VAL A 204 7.28 -19.65 17.77
N LYS A 205 8.56 -19.41 17.47
CA LYS A 205 9.25 -18.19 17.86
C LYS A 205 9.33 -17.24 16.68
N PHE A 206 8.96 -15.99 16.92
CA PHE A 206 9.12 -14.91 15.97
C PHE A 206 10.08 -13.91 16.59
N GLN A 207 11.10 -13.52 15.83
CA GLN A 207 12.12 -12.60 16.31
C GLN A 207 12.45 -11.61 15.19
N LEU A 208 12.68 -10.36 15.58
CA LEU A 208 13.25 -9.34 14.71
C LEU A 208 14.52 -8.80 15.38
N SER A 209 15.63 -8.78 14.65
CA SER A 209 16.84 -8.07 15.05
C SER A 209 17.15 -6.95 14.07
N THR A 210 17.61 -5.84 14.61
CA THR A 210 18.18 -4.75 13.81
C THR A 210 19.69 -4.93 13.68
N SER A 211 20.32 -4.24 12.73
CA SER A 211 21.79 -4.24 12.53
C SER A 211 22.60 -3.84 13.77
N ASN A 212 21.95 -3.20 14.75
CA ASN A 212 22.58 -2.77 16.00
C ASN A 212 22.34 -3.78 17.14
N ASP A 213 22.01 -5.03 16.80
CA ASP A 213 21.70 -6.14 17.71
C ASP A 213 20.53 -5.90 18.68
N MET A 214 19.73 -4.84 18.47
CA MET A 214 18.48 -4.66 19.20
C MET A 214 17.49 -5.72 18.73
N LYS A 215 16.94 -6.47 19.69
CA LYS A 215 15.97 -7.54 19.47
C LYS A 215 14.58 -7.09 19.92
N ALA A 216 13.58 -7.40 19.11
CA ALA A 216 12.16 -7.23 19.41
C ALA A 216 11.42 -8.55 19.21
#